data_AF-A0A2J8U1U0-F1
#
_entry.id   AF-A0A2J8U1U0-F1
#
_cell.length_a   1.000
_cell.length_b   1.000
_cell.length_c   1.000
_cell.angle_alpha   90.00
_cell.angle_beta   90.00
_cell.angle_gamma   90.00
#
_symmetry.space_group_name_H-M   'P 1'
#
loop_
_entity.id
_entity.type
_entity.pdbx_description
1 polymer ?
#
loop_
_entity_poly.entity_id
_entity_poly.type
_entity_poly.pdbx_seq_one_letter_code
_entity_poly.pdbx_strand_id
1 'polypeptide(L)'
;MLRRPLAGLAAAALGRAPPDGMSGPRPVVLSGPSGAGKSTLLKRLFQEHSGIFGFSVSHTTRNPRPGEENGKDYYFVTREVMQRDIAAGDFIEHAEFSGNLYGTSKAAVQAVQAMNRICVLDVDLQGVRNIKATDLRPIYISVQPPSLHVLEQRLRRRNTETEESLAKRLAAAQADMESRNQESSKDRRLRLALCSRHPGPIQDQGSSTEPPPWQAIWQLCALGQHVEWRGCCPCGWNILG
;
A
#
# COMPACT_ATOMS: atom_id res chain seq x y z
N MET A 1 -17.03 22.49 45.23
CA MET A 1 -18.19 22.20 44.35
C MET A 1 -17.86 22.65 42.93
N LEU A 2 -18.03 21.73 41.99
CA LEU A 2 -18.08 21.82 40.53
C LEU A 2 -16.95 22.56 39.76
N ARG A 3 -16.00 21.75 39.26
CA ARG A 3 -15.22 22.04 38.05
C ARG A 3 -16.15 21.97 36.83
N ARG A 4 -16.19 23.04 36.02
CA ARG A 4 -16.82 23.06 34.69
C ARG A 4 -15.96 22.24 33.70
N PRO A 5 -16.53 21.43 32.79
CA PRO A 5 -15.75 20.77 31.76
C PRO A 5 -15.47 21.75 30.61
N LEU A 6 -14.20 21.82 30.18
CA LEU A 6 -13.78 22.42 28.92
C LEU A 6 -14.17 21.46 27.79
N ALA A 7 -15.40 21.58 27.30
CA ALA A 7 -15.77 21.11 25.97
C ALA A 7 -15.54 22.26 25.00
N GLY A 8 -14.55 22.14 24.11
CA GLY A 8 -14.33 23.12 23.06
C GLY A 8 -12.95 23.06 22.45
N LEU A 9 -12.71 22.09 21.55
CA LEU A 9 -11.71 22.16 20.47
C LEU A 9 -11.83 20.94 19.55
N ALA A 10 -13.00 20.77 18.92
CA ALA A 10 -13.16 19.80 17.84
C ALA A 10 -14.14 20.32 16.80
N ALA A 11 -13.74 21.29 15.97
CA ALA A 11 -14.44 21.64 14.73
C ALA A 11 -13.61 22.61 13.87
N ALA A 12 -12.44 22.20 13.38
CA ALA A 12 -11.74 22.97 12.34
C ALA A 12 -10.68 22.13 11.60
N ALA A 13 -11.11 21.15 10.79
CA ALA A 13 -10.33 20.61 9.67
C ALA A 13 -11.18 19.64 8.82
N LEU A 14 -12.40 20.01 8.44
CA LEU A 14 -13.09 19.29 7.37
C LEU A 14 -12.61 19.88 6.05
N GLY A 15 -11.58 19.24 5.47
CA GLY A 15 -11.18 19.47 4.10
C GLY A 15 -12.38 19.31 3.16
N ARG A 16 -12.48 20.24 2.21
CA ARG A 16 -13.51 20.33 1.17
C ARG A 16 -13.91 18.94 0.65
N ALA A 17 -15.20 18.60 0.72
CA ALA A 17 -15.74 17.34 0.21
C ALA A 17 -15.39 17.17 -1.29
N PRO A 18 -14.97 15.98 -1.74
CA PRO A 18 -14.70 15.72 -3.14
C PRO A 18 -16.02 15.75 -3.94
N PRO A 19 -16.02 16.31 -5.17
CA PRO A 19 -17.18 16.24 -6.04
C PRO A 19 -17.36 14.81 -6.55
N ASP A 20 -18.54 14.27 -6.28
CA ASP A 20 -19.23 13.09 -6.82
C ASP A 20 -18.40 11.85 -7.22
N GLY A 21 -18.58 10.78 -6.44
CA GLY A 21 -18.32 9.40 -6.88
C GLY A 21 -18.06 8.39 -5.77
N MET A 22 -17.47 8.83 -4.64
CA MET A 22 -17.09 7.94 -3.53
C MET A 22 -17.24 8.69 -2.19
N SER A 23 -18.25 8.36 -1.39
CA SER A 23 -18.42 8.91 -0.04
C SER A 23 -17.48 8.21 0.94
N GLY A 24 -16.52 8.94 1.52
CA GLY A 24 -15.65 8.40 2.58
C GLY A 24 -14.25 9.03 2.60
N PRO A 25 -13.41 8.61 3.56
CA PRO A 25 -12.02 9.06 3.63
C PRO A 25 -11.24 8.76 2.35
N ARG A 26 -10.31 9.66 1.98
CA ARG A 26 -9.46 9.52 0.79
C ARG A 26 -8.65 8.21 0.85
N PRO A 27 -8.69 7.34 -0.17
CA PRO A 27 -7.94 6.08 -0.15
C PRO A 27 -6.42 6.28 -0.17
N VAL A 28 -5.70 5.23 0.20
CA VAL A 28 -4.24 5.15 0.18
C VAL A 28 -3.82 3.98 -0.70
N VAL A 29 -2.92 4.23 -1.64
CA VAL A 29 -2.29 3.22 -2.48
C VAL A 29 -0.90 2.95 -1.94
N LEU A 30 -0.67 1.73 -1.47
CA LEU A 30 0.64 1.20 -1.12
C LEU A 30 1.19 0.42 -2.31
N SER A 31 2.32 0.85 -2.87
CA SER A 31 2.94 0.22 -4.03
C SER A 31 4.36 -0.25 -3.78
N GLY A 32 4.87 -1.12 -4.66
CA GLY A 32 6.27 -1.57 -4.65
C GLY A 32 6.42 -3.05 -4.97
N PRO A 33 7.63 -3.57 -5.20
CA PRO A 33 7.80 -4.94 -5.63
C PRO A 33 7.39 -5.96 -4.56
N SER A 34 6.98 -7.16 -4.99
CA SER A 34 6.77 -8.29 -4.08
C SER A 34 8.07 -8.58 -3.33
N GLY A 35 8.02 -8.68 -1.99
CA GLY A 35 9.23 -8.84 -1.16
C GLY A 35 9.83 -7.53 -0.64
N ALA A 36 9.27 -6.36 -1.00
CA ALA A 36 9.69 -5.06 -0.48
C ALA A 36 9.32 -4.81 0.99
N GLY A 37 8.49 -5.66 1.61
CA GLY A 37 8.09 -5.51 3.02
C GLY A 37 6.71 -4.89 3.25
N LYS A 38 5.90 -4.70 2.20
CA LYS A 38 4.54 -4.13 2.26
C LYS A 38 3.64 -4.84 3.27
N SER A 39 3.54 -6.16 3.23
CA SER A 39 2.68 -6.93 4.15
C SER A 39 3.05 -6.72 5.62
N THR A 40 4.34 -6.59 5.93
CA THR A 40 4.79 -6.33 7.30
C THR A 40 4.44 -4.91 7.74
N LEU A 41 4.57 -3.92 6.84
CA LEU A 41 4.15 -2.54 7.08
C LEU A 41 2.63 -2.44 7.31
N LEU A 42 1.83 -3.11 6.47
CA LEU A 42 0.38 -3.19 6.62
C LEU A 42 -0.02 -3.86 7.93
N LYS A 43 0.65 -4.96 8.30
CA LYS A 43 0.39 -5.65 9.57
C LYS A 43 0.56 -4.71 10.76
N ARG A 44 1.65 -3.94 10.80
CA ARG A 44 1.89 -2.94 11.87
C ARG A 44 0.86 -1.81 11.83
N LEU A 45 0.54 -1.29 10.64
CA LEU A 45 -0.47 -0.25 10.45
C LEU A 45 -1.83 -0.68 10.99
N PHE A 46 -2.29 -1.89 10.65
CA PHE A 46 -3.58 -2.38 11.14
C PHE A 46 -3.56 -2.79 12.61
N GLN A 47 -2.43 -3.24 13.15
CA GLN A 47 -2.30 -3.54 14.58
C GLN A 47 -2.51 -2.29 15.45
N GLU A 48 -1.95 -1.14 15.04
CA GLU A 48 -2.00 0.10 15.82
C GLU A 48 -3.20 0.99 15.45
N HIS A 49 -3.68 0.91 14.20
CA HIS A 49 -4.68 1.84 13.65
C HIS A 49 -5.87 1.14 12.97
N SER A 50 -6.28 -0.04 13.44
CA SER A 50 -7.40 -0.85 12.87
C SER A 50 -8.76 -0.13 12.79
N GLY A 51 -9.01 0.85 13.66
CA GLY A 51 -10.24 1.66 13.63
C GLY A 51 -10.26 2.72 12.52
N ILE A 52 -9.09 3.02 11.94
CA ILE A 52 -8.90 4.13 10.99
C ILE A 52 -8.70 3.60 9.58
N PHE A 53 -7.97 2.50 9.41
CA PHE A 53 -7.67 1.90 8.12
C PHE A 53 -8.46 0.61 7.89
N GLY A 54 -8.82 0.35 6.63
CA GLY A 54 -9.31 -0.97 6.19
C GLY A 54 -8.57 -1.44 4.94
N PHE A 55 -8.38 -2.74 4.81
CA PHE A 55 -7.69 -3.34 3.68
C PHE A 55 -8.69 -3.71 2.58
N SER A 56 -8.43 -3.28 1.34
CA SER A 56 -9.16 -3.76 0.17
C SER A 56 -8.52 -5.04 -0.33
N VAL A 57 -9.18 -6.17 -0.09
CA VAL A 57 -8.72 -7.47 -0.59
C VAL A 57 -8.92 -7.53 -2.11
N SER A 58 -7.82 -7.56 -2.86
CA SER A 58 -7.82 -7.61 -4.33
C SER A 58 -8.14 -9.01 -4.86
N HIS A 59 -8.48 -9.11 -6.15
CA HIS A 59 -8.72 -10.38 -6.85
C HIS A 59 -7.47 -10.82 -7.60
N THR A 60 -7.28 -12.12 -7.77
CA THR A 60 -6.25 -12.67 -8.66
C THR A 60 -6.65 -14.01 -9.26
N THR A 61 -6.14 -14.30 -10.46
CA THR A 61 -6.27 -15.62 -11.12
C THR A 61 -5.14 -16.59 -10.78
N ARG A 62 -4.14 -16.13 -10.02
CA ARG A 62 -3.05 -16.98 -9.57
C ARG A 62 -3.56 -17.96 -8.52
N ASN A 63 -3.06 -19.18 -8.51
CA ASN A 63 -3.31 -20.10 -7.40
C ASN A 63 -2.75 -19.57 -6.08
N PRO A 64 -3.43 -19.77 -4.93
CA PRO A 64 -2.93 -19.36 -3.61
C PRO A 64 -1.58 -20.01 -3.30
N ARG A 65 -0.67 -19.25 -2.66
CA ARG A 65 0.57 -19.81 -2.09
C ARG A 65 0.27 -20.56 -0.79
N PRO A 66 1.17 -21.44 -0.31
CA PRO A 66 1.04 -22.03 1.01
C PRO A 66 0.88 -20.96 2.09
N GLY A 67 -0.24 -21.03 2.84
CA GLY A 67 -0.59 -20.09 3.90
C GLY A 67 -1.39 -18.85 3.47
N GLU A 68 -1.63 -18.64 2.17
CA GLU A 68 -2.57 -17.61 1.70
C GLU A 68 -4.02 -18.13 1.85
N GLU A 69 -4.91 -17.28 2.34
CA GLU A 69 -6.33 -17.58 2.57
C GLU A 69 -7.22 -16.76 1.62
N ASN A 70 -8.21 -17.41 1.02
CA ASN A 70 -9.19 -16.76 0.15
C ASN A 70 -10.06 -15.78 0.94
N GLY A 71 -10.23 -14.56 0.42
CA GLY A 71 -10.97 -13.47 1.06
C GLY A 71 -10.20 -12.72 2.14
N LYS A 72 -8.92 -13.08 2.34
CA LYS A 72 -8.01 -12.40 3.29
C LYS A 72 -6.77 -11.86 2.59
N ASP A 73 -6.06 -12.71 1.86
CA ASP A 73 -4.87 -12.30 1.09
C ASP A 73 -5.30 -11.81 -0.30
N TYR A 74 -6.11 -12.62 -0.98
CA TYR A 74 -6.78 -12.28 -2.24
C TYR A 74 -8.13 -13.00 -2.32
N TYR A 75 -9.01 -12.51 -3.19
CA TYR A 75 -10.04 -13.34 -3.78
C TYR A 75 -9.45 -14.10 -4.97
N PHE A 76 -9.23 -15.40 -4.79
CA PHE A 76 -8.69 -16.29 -5.80
C PHE A 76 -9.84 -16.76 -6.69
N VAL A 77 -9.86 -16.31 -7.95
CA VAL A 77 -10.93 -16.54 -8.92
C VAL A 77 -10.38 -17.14 -10.20
N THR A 78 -11.22 -17.77 -11.03
CA THR A 78 -10.76 -18.23 -12.34
C THR A 78 -10.56 -17.06 -13.30
N ARG A 79 -9.79 -17.28 -14.37
CA ARG A 79 -9.53 -16.24 -15.38
C ARG A 79 -10.81 -15.81 -16.09
N GLU A 80 -11.70 -16.75 -16.36
CA GLU A 80 -12.97 -16.51 -17.05
C GLU A 80 -13.89 -15.62 -16.21
N VAL A 81 -13.99 -15.89 -14.90
CA VAL A 81 -14.76 -15.07 -13.96
C VAL A 81 -14.18 -13.66 -13.92
N MET A 82 -12.86 -13.53 -13.76
CA MET A 82 -12.22 -12.23 -13.67
C MET A 82 -12.37 -11.41 -14.96
N GLN A 83 -12.24 -12.03 -16.13
CA GLN A 83 -12.41 -11.34 -17.42
C GLN A 83 -13.84 -10.87 -17.64
N ARG A 84 -14.84 -11.67 -17.26
CA ARG A 84 -16.25 -11.29 -17.31
C ARG A 84 -16.51 -10.04 -16.44
N ASP A 85 -16.01 -10.05 -15.22
CA ASP A 85 -16.24 -8.97 -14.24
C ASP A 85 -15.46 -7.70 -14.64
N ILE A 86 -14.28 -7.84 -15.26
CA ILE A 86 -13.56 -6.73 -15.91
C ILE A 86 -14.40 -6.13 -17.04
N ALA A 87 -14.97 -6.96 -17.92
CA ALA A 87 -15.80 -6.49 -19.03
C ALA A 87 -17.10 -5.82 -18.58
N ALA A 88 -17.63 -6.23 -17.42
CA ALA A 88 -18.77 -5.57 -16.76
C ALA A 88 -18.40 -4.20 -16.13
N GLY A 89 -17.11 -3.87 -16.04
CA GLY A 89 -16.64 -2.63 -15.44
C GLY A 89 -16.63 -2.66 -13.91
N ASP A 90 -16.55 -3.85 -13.29
CA ASP A 90 -16.60 -4.01 -11.83
C ASP A 90 -15.27 -3.70 -11.13
N PHE A 91 -14.20 -3.51 -11.91
CA PHE A 91 -12.87 -3.20 -11.41
C PHE A 91 -12.53 -1.70 -11.53
N ILE A 92 -11.86 -1.17 -10.51
CA ILE A 92 -11.25 0.16 -10.54
C ILE A 92 -9.99 0.12 -11.40
N GLU A 93 -9.21 -0.95 -11.23
CA GLU A 93 -7.99 -1.22 -11.96
C GLU A 93 -7.80 -2.73 -12.10
N HIS A 94 -7.13 -3.14 -13.17
CA HIS A 94 -6.66 -4.49 -13.35
C HIS A 94 -5.34 -4.50 -14.13
N ALA A 95 -4.49 -5.49 -13.87
CA ALA A 95 -3.22 -5.69 -14.55
C ALA A 95 -2.95 -7.18 -14.76
N GLU A 96 -2.19 -7.50 -15.81
CA GLU A 96 -1.65 -8.85 -16.00
C GLU A 96 -0.17 -8.86 -15.62
N PHE A 97 0.20 -9.78 -14.72
CA PHE A 97 1.58 -9.98 -14.31
C PHE A 97 1.92 -11.47 -14.30
N SER A 98 2.98 -11.83 -15.04
CA SER A 98 3.45 -13.21 -15.15
C SER A 98 2.32 -14.21 -15.50
N GLY A 99 1.46 -13.83 -16.45
CA GLY A 99 0.35 -14.65 -16.95
C GLY A 99 -0.89 -14.73 -16.05
N ASN A 100 -0.91 -14.00 -14.93
CA ASN A 100 -2.05 -13.95 -14.03
C ASN A 100 -2.65 -12.55 -14.00
N LEU A 101 -3.98 -12.48 -13.91
CA LEU A 101 -4.68 -11.23 -13.72
C LEU A 101 -4.73 -10.88 -12.22
N TYR A 102 -4.67 -9.58 -11.95
CA TYR A 102 -4.82 -8.96 -10.64
C TYR A 102 -5.73 -7.74 -10.81
N GLY A 103 -6.50 -7.41 -9.78
CA GLY A 103 -7.35 -6.24 -9.84
C GLY A 103 -8.05 -5.90 -8.54
N THR A 104 -8.34 -4.62 -8.38
CA THR A 104 -9.08 -4.07 -7.24
C THR A 104 -10.52 -3.81 -7.66
N SER A 105 -11.48 -4.52 -7.07
CA SER A 105 -12.90 -4.34 -7.39
C SER A 105 -13.47 -3.09 -6.74
N LYS A 106 -14.45 -2.47 -7.40
CA LYS A 106 -15.20 -1.33 -6.83
C LYS A 106 -15.85 -1.71 -5.50
N ALA A 107 -16.43 -2.90 -5.44
CA ALA A 107 -17.07 -3.44 -4.24
C ALA A 107 -16.09 -3.56 -3.06
N ALA A 108 -14.83 -3.98 -3.29
CA ALA A 108 -13.84 -4.10 -2.22
C ALA A 108 -13.51 -2.74 -1.59
N VAL A 109 -13.38 -1.69 -2.40
CA VAL A 109 -13.14 -0.32 -1.90
C VAL A 109 -14.38 0.24 -1.21
N GLN A 110 -15.56 0.06 -1.81
CA GLN A 110 -16.84 0.51 -1.24
C GLN A 110 -17.13 -0.13 0.12
N ALA A 111 -16.80 -1.41 0.30
CA ALA A 111 -16.98 -2.11 1.58
C ALA A 111 -16.17 -1.45 2.72
N VAL A 112 -14.93 -1.02 2.43
CA VAL A 112 -14.09 -0.31 3.43
C VAL A 112 -14.61 1.11 3.68
N GLN A 113 -15.04 1.80 2.62
CA GLN A 113 -15.58 3.15 2.75
C GLN A 113 -16.90 3.19 3.52
N ALA A 114 -17.76 2.18 3.37
CA ALA A 114 -18.98 2.03 4.15
C ALA A 114 -18.72 1.91 5.66
N MET A 115 -17.53 1.46 6.06
CA MET A 115 -17.08 1.44 7.45
C MET A 115 -16.47 2.77 7.92
N ASN A 116 -16.51 3.81 7.08
CA ASN A 116 -15.88 5.12 7.29
C ASN A 116 -14.38 5.04 7.60
N ARG A 117 -13.68 4.09 6.97
CA ARG A 117 -12.24 3.87 7.11
C ARG A 117 -11.47 4.30 5.87
N ILE A 118 -10.20 4.66 6.05
CA ILE A 118 -9.26 4.89 4.97
C ILE A 118 -8.97 3.56 4.28
N CYS A 119 -9.40 3.43 3.04
CA CYS A 119 -9.16 2.23 2.24
C CYS A 119 -7.69 2.15 1.80
N VAL A 120 -7.03 1.04 2.14
CA VAL A 120 -5.65 0.75 1.73
C VAL A 120 -5.68 -0.26 0.59
N LEU A 121 -5.09 0.14 -0.55
CA LEU A 121 -4.93 -0.68 -1.75
C LEU A 121 -3.47 -1.12 -1.85
N ASP A 122 -3.20 -2.42 -1.91
CA ASP A 122 -1.86 -2.98 -2.19
C ASP A 122 -1.77 -3.35 -3.67
N VAL A 123 -1.06 -2.54 -4.46
CA VAL A 123 -0.98 -2.70 -5.92
C VAL A 123 0.45 -2.56 -6.43
N ASP A 124 0.72 -3.10 -7.61
CA ASP A 124 2.01 -2.89 -8.28
C ASP A 124 2.07 -1.56 -9.04
N LEU A 125 3.16 -1.32 -9.76
CA LEU A 125 3.32 -0.11 -10.57
C LEU A 125 2.30 0.01 -11.70
N GLN A 126 1.90 -1.09 -12.31
CA GLN A 126 0.90 -1.06 -13.38
C GLN A 126 -0.45 -0.65 -12.77
N GLY A 127 -0.81 -1.21 -11.62
CA GLY A 127 -1.97 -0.79 -10.85
C GLY A 127 -1.91 0.70 -10.46
N VAL A 128 -0.76 1.22 -10.04
CA VAL A 128 -0.60 2.67 -9.79
C VAL A 128 -0.93 3.50 -11.02
N ARG A 129 -0.41 3.13 -12.20
CA ARG A 129 -0.68 3.83 -13.47
C ARG A 129 -2.15 3.78 -13.83
N ASN A 130 -2.78 2.62 -13.66
CA ASN A 130 -4.20 2.44 -13.93
C ASN A 130 -5.05 3.30 -12.99
N ILE A 131 -4.76 3.31 -11.68
CA ILE A 131 -5.48 4.12 -10.70
C ILE A 131 -5.31 5.63 -10.98
N LYS A 132 -4.14 6.07 -11.45
CA LYS A 132 -3.93 7.48 -11.87
C LYS A 132 -4.84 7.91 -13.01
N ALA A 133 -5.31 6.98 -13.84
CA ALA A 133 -6.28 7.24 -14.91
C ALA A 133 -7.74 7.26 -14.40
N THR A 134 -7.97 7.04 -13.11
CA THR A 134 -9.28 7.07 -12.48
C THR A 134 -9.45 8.32 -11.60
N ASP A 135 -10.69 8.62 -11.22
CA ASP A 135 -11.01 9.71 -10.29
C ASP A 135 -10.84 9.34 -8.81
N LEU A 136 -10.24 8.19 -8.49
CA LEU A 136 -10.06 7.74 -7.10
C LEU A 136 -9.20 8.70 -6.27
N ARG A 137 -8.29 9.44 -6.93
CA ARG A 137 -7.39 10.44 -6.33
C ARG A 137 -6.80 10.01 -4.97
N PRO A 138 -6.13 8.84 -4.85
CA PRO A 138 -5.63 8.37 -3.56
C PRO A 138 -4.37 9.15 -3.11
N ILE A 139 -3.89 8.86 -1.90
CA ILE A 139 -2.54 9.17 -1.45
C ILE A 139 -1.64 8.01 -1.88
N TYR A 140 -0.51 8.29 -2.54
CA TYR A 140 0.39 7.23 -3.03
C TYR A 140 1.59 7.06 -2.10
N ILE A 141 1.87 5.82 -1.70
CA ILE A 141 2.98 5.45 -0.84
C ILE A 141 3.76 4.31 -1.51
N SER A 142 5.00 4.55 -1.91
CA SER A 142 5.84 3.52 -2.53
C SER A 142 6.78 2.92 -1.49
N VAL A 143 6.91 1.59 -1.51
CA VAL A 143 7.69 0.77 -0.60
C VAL A 143 8.77 0.06 -1.39
N GLN A 144 10.03 0.43 -1.16
CA GLN A 144 11.18 -0.06 -1.91
C GLN A 144 12.05 -1.00 -1.05
N PRO A 145 12.62 -2.06 -1.64
CA PRO A 145 13.64 -2.84 -0.96
C PRO A 145 14.94 -2.01 -0.80
N PRO A 146 15.84 -2.39 0.12
CA PRO A 146 17.12 -1.69 0.29
C PRO A 146 18.01 -1.78 -0.96
N SER A 147 17.95 -2.91 -1.66
CA SER A 147 18.64 -3.19 -2.91
C SER A 147 17.94 -4.33 -3.67
N LEU A 148 18.23 -4.44 -4.96
CA LEU A 148 17.76 -5.58 -5.77
C LEU A 148 18.29 -6.91 -5.24
N HIS A 149 19.54 -6.94 -4.76
CA HIS A 149 20.12 -8.16 -4.17
C HIS A 149 19.32 -8.64 -2.94
N VAL A 150 18.93 -7.73 -2.05
CA VAL A 150 18.09 -8.08 -0.88
C VAL A 150 16.71 -8.55 -1.33
N LEU A 151 16.14 -7.93 -2.37
CA LEU A 151 14.87 -8.34 -2.94
C LEU A 151 14.94 -9.78 -3.50
N GLU A 152 15.97 -10.07 -4.29
CA GLU A 152 16.21 -11.39 -4.86
C GLU A 152 16.35 -12.45 -3.78
N GLN A 153 17.20 -12.21 -2.77
CA GLN A 153 17.35 -13.14 -1.65
C GLN A 153 16.02 -13.44 -0.96
N ARG A 154 15.16 -12.43 -0.77
CA ARG A 154 13.84 -12.61 -0.16
C ARG A 154 12.88 -13.39 -1.06
N LEU A 155 12.91 -13.16 -2.36
CA LEU A 155 12.07 -13.89 -3.32
C LEU A 155 12.51 -15.36 -3.42
N ARG A 156 13.82 -15.64 -3.52
CA ARG A 156 14.36 -17.00 -3.54
C ARG A 156 14.03 -17.77 -2.27
N ARG A 157 14.15 -17.13 -1.08
CA ARG A 157 13.80 -17.74 0.21
C ARG A 157 12.33 -18.17 0.32
N ARG A 158 11.41 -17.52 -0.41
CA ARG A 158 9.99 -17.91 -0.41
C ARG A 158 9.74 -19.22 -1.13
N ASN A 159 10.65 -19.61 -2.04
CA ASN A 159 10.59 -20.87 -2.78
C ASN A 159 9.24 -21.14 -3.47
N THR A 160 8.58 -20.08 -3.95
CA THR A 160 7.28 -20.13 -4.64
C THR A 160 7.33 -19.62 -6.07
N GLU A 161 8.52 -19.26 -6.56
CA GLU A 161 8.72 -18.64 -7.86
C GLU A 161 9.58 -19.57 -8.73
N THR A 162 9.25 -19.68 -10.02
CA THR A 162 10.16 -20.25 -11.02
C THR A 162 11.26 -19.24 -11.35
N GLU A 163 12.41 -19.69 -11.87
CA GLU A 163 13.50 -18.78 -12.26
C GLU A 163 13.05 -17.72 -13.27
N GLU A 164 12.16 -18.11 -14.20
CA GLU A 164 11.56 -17.19 -15.17
C GLU A 164 10.69 -16.11 -14.49
N SER A 165 9.81 -16.52 -13.57
CA SER A 165 8.95 -15.58 -12.83
C SER A 165 9.77 -14.66 -11.89
N LEU A 166 10.86 -15.18 -11.33
CA LEU A 166 11.80 -14.42 -10.50
C LEU A 166 12.51 -13.35 -11.32
N ALA A 167 13.06 -13.71 -12.49
CA ALA A 167 13.70 -12.76 -13.39
C ALA A 167 12.75 -11.64 -13.80
N LYS A 168 11.49 -11.97 -14.15
CA LYS A 168 10.44 -10.97 -14.46
C LYS A 168 10.18 -10.01 -13.29
N ARG A 169 10.11 -10.53 -12.05
CA ARG A 169 9.92 -9.70 -10.85
C ARG A 169 11.10 -8.77 -10.58
N LEU A 170 12.32 -9.26 -10.73
CA LEU A 170 13.53 -8.46 -10.51
C LEU A 170 13.67 -7.37 -11.57
N ALA A 171 13.41 -7.68 -12.84
CA ALA A 171 13.40 -6.69 -13.92
C ALA A 171 12.35 -5.59 -13.68
N ALA A 172 11.14 -5.97 -13.27
CA ALA A 172 10.09 -5.02 -12.92
C ALA A 172 10.47 -4.13 -11.72
N ALA A 173 11.08 -4.72 -10.68
CA ALA A 173 11.58 -3.98 -9.52
C ALA A 173 12.73 -3.04 -9.88
N GLN A 174 13.62 -3.45 -10.79
CA GLN A 174 14.72 -2.62 -11.26
C GLN A 174 14.17 -1.40 -12.01
N ALA A 175 13.24 -1.60 -12.95
CA ALA A 175 12.61 -0.52 -13.68
C ALA A 175 11.87 0.47 -12.74
N ASP A 176 11.21 -0.04 -11.70
CA ASP A 176 10.60 0.79 -10.65
C ASP A 176 11.65 1.64 -9.93
N MET A 177 12.72 0.99 -9.46
CA MET A 177 13.83 1.65 -8.80
C MET A 177 14.59 2.62 -9.71
N GLU A 178 14.55 2.50 -11.03
CA GLU A 178 15.19 3.46 -11.95
C GLU A 178 14.28 4.64 -12.28
N SER A 179 12.95 4.45 -12.24
CA SER A 179 11.96 5.52 -12.44
C SER A 179 12.00 6.61 -11.34
N ARG A 180 12.84 6.42 -10.31
CA ARG A 180 13.18 7.35 -9.21
C ARG A 180 13.32 8.82 -9.63
N ASN A 181 13.89 9.08 -10.81
CA ASN A 181 14.34 10.41 -11.23
C ASN A 181 13.36 11.21 -12.12
N GLN A 182 12.20 10.65 -12.53
CA GLN A 182 11.40 11.27 -13.60
C GLN A 182 10.00 11.77 -13.19
N GLU A 183 9.51 11.50 -11.98
CA GLU A 183 8.13 11.87 -11.61
C GLU A 183 8.02 13.16 -10.77
N SER A 184 7.19 14.08 -11.28
CA SER A 184 6.97 15.45 -10.82
C SER A 184 6.35 15.56 -9.42
N SER A 185 6.80 16.58 -8.67
CA SER A 185 6.41 17.05 -7.32
C SER A 185 4.91 17.23 -7.03
N LYS A 186 3.99 16.96 -7.98
CA LYS A 186 2.55 17.21 -7.83
C LYS A 186 1.78 16.07 -7.13
N ASP A 187 2.28 14.83 -7.23
CA ASP A 187 1.76 13.73 -6.42
C ASP A 187 2.40 13.80 -5.04
N ARG A 188 1.63 14.07 -3.97
CA ARG A 188 2.10 13.89 -2.58
C ARG A 188 2.41 12.40 -2.36
N ARG A 189 3.62 12.00 -2.71
CA ARG A 189 4.12 10.63 -2.63
C ARG A 189 5.05 10.49 -1.44
N LEU A 190 4.72 9.57 -0.55
CA LEU A 190 5.64 9.12 0.49
C LEU A 190 6.42 7.92 -0.04
N ARG A 191 7.75 7.99 -0.08
CA ARG A 191 8.61 6.88 -0.54
C ARG A 191 9.30 6.26 0.66
N LEU A 192 8.87 5.08 1.08
CA LEU A 192 9.49 4.30 2.15
C LEU A 192 10.43 3.27 1.50
N ALA A 193 11.60 3.06 2.07
CA ALA A 193 12.58 2.04 1.69
C ALA A 193 13.03 1.29 2.94
N LEU A 194 13.38 0.01 2.84
CA LEU A 194 14.01 -0.67 3.98
C LEU A 194 15.50 -0.23 4.09
N CYS A 195 15.98 0.05 5.30
CA CYS A 195 17.38 0.33 5.64
C CYS A 195 18.18 -0.98 5.47
N SER A 196 19.25 -0.93 4.66
CA SER A 196 20.08 -2.08 4.30
C SER A 196 20.82 -2.71 5.47
N ARG A 197 20.96 -2.00 6.60
CA ARG A 197 21.62 -2.45 7.83
C ARG A 197 20.79 -3.47 8.63
N HIS A 198 19.51 -3.64 8.32
CA HIS A 198 18.63 -4.61 8.98
C HIS A 198 17.87 -5.46 7.96
N PRO A 199 18.49 -6.57 7.46
CA PRO A 199 17.85 -7.47 6.50
C PRO A 199 16.73 -8.36 7.12
N GLY A 200 16.62 -8.38 8.46
CA GLY A 200 15.65 -9.16 9.23
C GLY A 200 14.21 -8.58 9.22
N PRO A 201 13.27 -9.23 9.94
CA PRO A 201 11.90 -8.72 10.10
C PRO A 201 11.90 -7.35 10.78
N ILE A 202 10.91 -6.50 10.44
CA ILE A 202 10.78 -5.13 10.99
C ILE A 202 10.59 -5.20 12.51
N GLN A 203 11.59 -4.73 13.24
CA GLN A 203 11.58 -4.63 14.70
C GLN A 203 11.46 -3.15 15.07
N ASP A 204 10.59 -2.84 16.03
CA ASP A 204 10.60 -1.52 16.64
C ASP A 204 11.81 -1.45 17.57
N GLN A 205 12.76 -0.59 17.25
CA GLN A 205 13.96 -0.37 18.06
C GLN A 205 13.85 1.05 18.58
N GLY A 206 13.21 1.17 19.75
CA GLY A 206 12.67 2.40 20.35
C GLY A 206 13.69 3.46 20.80
N SER A 207 14.60 3.88 19.90
CA SER A 207 15.57 4.95 20.16
C SER A 207 15.68 5.97 19.02
N SER A 208 14.61 6.15 18.24
CA SER A 208 14.52 7.12 17.15
C SER A 208 13.70 8.34 17.58
N THR A 209 14.18 9.56 17.30
CA THR A 209 13.38 10.78 17.42
C THR A 209 12.31 10.90 16.33
N GLU A 210 12.39 10.09 15.27
CA GLU A 210 11.43 10.05 14.17
C GLU A 210 10.42 8.89 14.35
N PRO A 211 9.13 9.10 14.02
CA PRO A 211 8.10 8.07 14.17
C PRO A 211 8.34 6.90 13.21
N PRO A 212 7.92 5.66 13.57
CA PRO A 212 8.05 4.52 12.67
C PRO A 212 7.20 4.70 11.40
N PRO A 213 7.49 3.96 10.30
CA PRO A 213 6.85 4.18 9.01
C PRO A 213 5.32 4.09 9.03
N TRP A 214 4.73 3.18 9.81
CA TRP A 214 3.26 3.08 9.92
C TRP A 214 2.64 4.27 10.65
N GLN A 215 3.34 4.88 11.60
CA GLN A 215 2.91 6.09 12.28
C GLN A 215 2.99 7.31 11.34
N ALA A 216 4.02 7.39 10.49
CA ALA A 216 4.12 8.41 9.45
C ALA A 216 2.97 8.30 8.42
N ILE A 217 2.61 7.07 8.02
CA ILE A 217 1.43 6.82 7.17
C ILE A 217 0.16 7.33 7.84
N TRP A 218 -0.02 7.03 9.13
CA TRP A 218 -1.17 7.53 9.88
C TRP A 218 -1.22 9.07 9.93
N GLN A 219 -0.11 9.74 10.27
CA GLN A 219 -0.06 11.21 10.30
C GLN A 219 -0.38 11.83 8.93
N LEU A 220 0.16 11.26 7.86
CA LEU A 220 -0.10 11.74 6.50
C LEU A 220 -1.57 11.55 6.09
N CYS A 221 -2.13 10.37 6.37
CA CYS A 221 -3.44 9.98 5.82
C CYS A 221 -4.61 10.43 6.70
N ALA A 222 -4.47 10.36 8.03
CA ALA A 222 -5.53 10.70 8.98
C ALA A 222 -5.50 12.17 9.42
N LEU A 223 -4.30 12.78 9.54
CA LEU A 223 -4.18 14.18 9.98
C LEU A 223 -3.90 15.16 8.84
N GLY A 224 -3.67 14.67 7.62
CA GLY A 224 -3.33 15.50 6.47
C GLY A 224 -2.01 16.27 6.62
N GLN A 225 -1.19 15.88 7.61
CA GLN A 225 0.06 16.55 7.92
C GLN A 225 1.11 16.22 6.86
N HIS A 226 1.86 17.24 6.42
CA HIS A 226 3.02 17.03 5.57
C HIS A 226 4.11 16.40 6.42
N VAL A 227 4.32 15.09 6.27
CA VAL A 227 5.37 14.38 6.98
C VAL A 227 6.62 14.43 6.12
N GLU A 228 7.54 15.33 6.47
CA GLU A 228 8.89 15.35 5.92
C GLU A 228 9.78 14.52 6.85
N TRP A 229 10.13 13.31 6.42
CA TRP A 229 10.85 12.33 7.24
C TRP A 229 12.22 12.04 6.61
N ARG A 230 13.30 12.20 7.37
CA ARG A 230 14.67 12.24 6.83
C ARG A 230 15.62 11.35 7.68
N GLY A 231 15.53 10.02 7.62
CA GLY A 231 16.56 9.19 8.27
C GLY A 231 16.42 7.66 8.21
N CYS A 232 17.52 6.91 8.42
CA CYS A 232 17.48 5.45 8.72
C CYS A 232 16.94 5.32 10.14
N CYS A 233 15.79 4.68 10.28
CA CYS A 233 15.30 4.23 11.57
C CYS A 233 16.15 3.04 12.06
N PRO A 234 16.40 2.92 13.38
CA PRO A 234 16.84 1.67 14.02
C PRO A 234 15.90 0.48 13.72
N CYS A 235 14.67 0.76 13.25
CA CYS A 235 13.67 -0.20 12.80
C CYS A 235 13.87 -0.75 11.38
N GLY A 236 14.95 -0.36 10.70
CA GLY A 236 15.32 -0.96 9.43
C GLY A 236 14.62 -0.35 8.21
N TRP A 237 14.23 0.94 8.23
CA TRP A 237 13.67 1.69 7.08
C TRP A 237 14.42 3.02 6.82
N ASN A 238 14.45 3.47 5.58
CA ASN A 238 14.98 4.71 4.98
C ASN A 238 13.91 5.34 4.08
N ILE A 239 13.98 6.62 3.73
CA ILE A 239 13.20 7.19 2.62
C ILE A 239 14.12 7.40 1.42
N LEU A 240 13.65 7.04 0.22
CA LEU A 240 14.34 7.41 -1.01
C LEU A 240 13.71 8.73 -1.49
N GLY A 241 14.50 9.80 -1.46
CA GLY A 241 14.12 11.11 -2.01
C GLY A 241 13.59 11.01 -3.45
#